data_AF-A0A7S3AM23-F1
#
_entry.id   AF-A0A7S3AM23-F1
#
_cell.length_a   1.000
_cell.length_b   1.000
_cell.length_c   1.000
_cell.angle_alpha   90.00
_cell.angle_beta   90.00
_cell.angle_gamma   90.00
#
_symmetry.space_group_name_H-M   'P 1'
#
loop_
_entity.id
_entity.type
_entity.pdbx_description
1 polymer ?
#
loop_
_entity_poly.entity_id
_entity_poly.type
_entity_poly.pdbx_seq_one_letter_code
_entity_poly.pdbx_strand_id
1 'polypeptide(L)'
;MSLNVEAVDMSVDTVLATASPTDGDHVKSQFRFTQFYPGWGFYGTLVSFTTDSMYAVHLTNPATLRFSGTPVVLPKQIAITGPSSWTYVPCPHQTSMTLKQGMPVGVTFSLNDQFKSQFQFSSFYPGYGWFGSLNHVQPGVGYMLWVSGDAGIGTFQ
;
A
#
# COMPACT_ATOMS: atom_id res chain seq x y z
N MET A 1 -1.58 -4.45 2.72
CA MET A 1 -1.72 -4.96 1.34
C MET A 1 -1.65 -3.81 0.36
N SER A 2 -1.18 -4.01 -0.87
CA SER A 2 -1.41 -3.10 -2.01
C SER A 2 -1.62 -3.90 -3.29
N LEU A 3 -2.18 -3.28 -4.32
CA LEU A 3 -2.36 -3.91 -5.64
C LEU A 3 -1.35 -3.36 -6.64
N ASN A 4 -0.74 -4.26 -7.40
CA ASN A 4 0.20 -3.96 -8.47
C ASN A 4 -0.36 -4.33 -9.86
N VAL A 5 -1.65 -4.69 -9.94
CA VAL A 5 -2.37 -4.97 -11.18
C VAL A 5 -3.69 -4.22 -11.18
N GLU A 6 -4.18 -3.92 -12.37
CA GLU A 6 -5.45 -3.26 -12.62
C GLU A 6 -6.31 -4.13 -13.53
N ALA A 7 -7.59 -4.29 -13.18
CA ALA A 7 -8.58 -5.00 -13.98
C ALA A 7 -9.73 -4.06 -14.33
N VAL A 8 -10.61 -4.52 -15.23
CA VAL A 8 -11.82 -3.76 -15.62
C VAL A 8 -12.73 -3.50 -14.41
N ASP A 9 -12.80 -4.47 -13.48
CA ASP A 9 -13.55 -4.36 -12.24
C ASP A 9 -12.61 -4.42 -11.03
N MET A 10 -12.48 -3.27 -10.37
CA MET A 10 -11.68 -3.08 -9.15
C MET A 10 -12.58 -2.94 -7.91
N SER A 11 -13.86 -3.32 -7.99
CA SER A 11 -14.77 -3.31 -6.85
C SER A 11 -14.25 -4.15 -5.70
N VAL A 12 -14.64 -3.80 -4.47
CA VAL A 12 -14.20 -4.53 -3.28
C VAL A 12 -14.60 -6.01 -3.34
N ASP A 13 -15.83 -6.30 -3.79
CA ASP A 13 -16.31 -7.68 -3.93
C ASP A 13 -15.45 -8.49 -4.89
N THR A 14 -15.08 -7.91 -6.04
CA THR A 14 -14.28 -8.60 -7.05
C THR A 14 -12.85 -8.83 -6.58
N VAL A 15 -12.20 -7.83 -5.97
CA VAL A 15 -10.82 -7.97 -5.48
C VAL A 15 -10.72 -8.95 -4.33
N LEU A 16 -11.70 -8.96 -3.42
CA LEU A 16 -11.70 -9.80 -2.22
C LEU A 16 -12.41 -11.14 -2.38
N ALA A 17 -12.91 -11.47 -3.58
CA ALA A 17 -13.73 -12.66 -3.82
C ALA A 17 -13.08 -13.97 -3.30
N THR A 18 -11.77 -14.14 -3.50
CA THR A 18 -11.06 -15.37 -3.09
C THR A 18 -10.80 -15.45 -1.58
N ALA A 19 -11.04 -14.37 -0.83
CA ALA A 19 -10.89 -14.36 0.62
C ALA A 19 -12.11 -14.98 1.32
N SER A 20 -13.20 -15.27 0.60
CA SER A 20 -14.48 -15.74 1.14
C SER A 20 -14.93 -14.94 2.36
N PRO A 21 -15.23 -13.64 2.19
CA PRO A 21 -15.44 -12.73 3.31
C PRO A 21 -16.54 -13.17 4.27
N THR A 22 -16.33 -12.93 5.55
CA THR A 22 -17.24 -13.26 6.65
C THR A 22 -17.54 -12.04 7.52
N ASP A 23 -18.54 -12.16 8.40
CA ASP A 23 -18.95 -11.07 9.29
C ASP A 23 -17.76 -10.51 10.09
N GLY A 24 -17.59 -9.19 10.07
CA GLY A 24 -16.49 -8.50 10.74
C GLY A 24 -15.22 -8.29 9.91
N ASP A 25 -15.11 -8.93 8.73
CA ASP A 25 -14.05 -8.63 7.78
C ASP A 25 -14.14 -7.18 7.32
N HIS A 26 -13.03 -6.46 7.30
CA HIS A 26 -13.03 -5.06 6.93
C HIS A 26 -11.73 -4.61 6.29
N VAL A 27 -11.85 -3.60 5.44
CA VAL A 27 -10.71 -2.99 4.75
C VAL A 27 -10.70 -1.49 5.01
N LYS A 28 -9.51 -0.96 5.26
CA LYS A 28 -9.26 0.47 5.43
C LYS A 28 -8.18 0.92 4.45
N SER A 29 -8.48 1.97 3.71
CA SER A 29 -7.47 2.84 3.08
C SER A 29 -7.14 3.98 4.04
N GLN A 30 -6.33 4.95 3.59
CA GLN A 30 -6.00 6.12 4.40
C GLN A 30 -7.22 6.95 4.84
N PHE A 31 -8.26 7.03 4.00
CA PHE A 31 -9.42 7.91 4.23
C PHE A 31 -10.79 7.23 4.10
N ARG A 32 -10.82 5.97 3.70
CA ARG A 32 -12.05 5.21 3.42
C ARG A 32 -12.01 3.85 4.05
N PHE A 33 -13.17 3.30 4.37
CA PHE A 33 -13.29 1.96 4.92
C PHE A 33 -14.49 1.22 4.34
N THR A 34 -14.51 -0.10 4.49
CA THR A 34 -15.65 -0.95 4.21
C THR A 34 -15.63 -2.16 5.14
N GLN A 35 -16.79 -2.69 5.48
CA GLN A 35 -16.95 -3.88 6.32
C GLN A 35 -17.95 -4.83 5.66
N PHE A 36 -17.67 -6.12 5.73
CA PHE A 36 -18.55 -7.16 5.24
C PHE A 36 -19.67 -7.45 6.24
N TYR A 37 -20.88 -7.53 5.72
CA TYR A 37 -22.08 -7.93 6.45
C TYR A 37 -22.75 -9.11 5.72
N PRO A 38 -22.97 -10.26 6.39
CA PRO A 38 -23.63 -11.41 5.76
C PRO A 38 -24.98 -11.06 5.15
N GLY A 39 -25.22 -11.50 3.92
CA GLY A 39 -26.45 -11.23 3.16
C GLY A 39 -26.52 -9.85 2.49
N TRP A 40 -25.58 -8.95 2.78
CA TRP A 40 -25.52 -7.60 2.19
C TRP A 40 -24.23 -7.34 1.41
N GLY A 41 -23.13 -7.99 1.77
CA GLY A 41 -21.82 -7.76 1.17
C GLY A 41 -21.02 -6.67 1.88
N PHE A 42 -20.07 -6.06 1.17
CA PHE A 42 -19.26 -4.96 1.70
C PHE A 42 -20.03 -3.64 1.73
N TYR A 43 -20.05 -2.98 2.89
CA TYR A 43 -20.69 -1.68 3.08
C TYR A 43 -19.72 -0.66 3.72
N GLY A 44 -19.64 0.52 3.11
CA GLY A 44 -18.80 1.62 3.58
C GLY A 44 -18.45 2.64 2.50
N THR A 45 -17.48 3.50 2.78
CA THR A 45 -17.01 4.55 1.87
C THR A 45 -15.94 4.09 0.88
N LEU A 46 -15.34 2.91 1.11
CA LEU A 46 -14.43 2.23 0.20
C LEU A 46 -15.22 1.23 -0.64
N VAL A 47 -15.49 1.59 -1.90
CA VAL A 47 -16.28 0.76 -2.84
C VAL A 47 -15.41 0.06 -3.90
N SER A 48 -14.19 0.56 -4.11
CA SER A 48 -13.21 -0.01 -5.03
C SER A 48 -11.79 0.16 -4.51
N PHE A 49 -10.92 -0.76 -4.91
CA PHE A 49 -9.48 -0.63 -4.75
C PHE A 49 -8.90 0.23 -5.89
N THR A 50 -7.73 0.80 -5.63
CA THR A 50 -6.88 1.43 -6.64
C THR A 50 -5.46 0.90 -6.48
N THR A 51 -4.62 1.17 -7.46
CA THR A 51 -3.18 0.83 -7.41
C THR A 51 -2.35 1.98 -6.82
N ASP A 52 -3.00 3.02 -6.29
CA ASP A 52 -2.35 4.26 -5.80
C ASP A 52 -2.13 4.28 -4.29
N SER A 53 -2.65 3.28 -3.57
CA SER A 53 -2.61 3.27 -2.12
C SER A 53 -2.36 1.88 -1.55
N MET A 54 -2.03 1.84 -0.26
CA MET A 54 -2.10 0.62 0.52
C MET A 54 -3.40 0.51 1.29
N TYR A 55 -3.74 -0.73 1.64
CA TYR A 55 -4.93 -1.11 2.36
C TYR A 55 -4.56 -1.97 3.57
N ALA A 56 -5.07 -1.59 4.73
CA ALA A 56 -5.11 -2.45 5.90
C ALA A 56 -6.33 -3.37 5.76
N VAL A 57 -6.09 -4.67 5.62
CA VAL A 57 -7.13 -5.69 5.47
C VAL A 57 -7.16 -6.51 6.75
N HIS A 58 -8.34 -6.64 7.33
CA HIS A 58 -8.62 -7.55 8.43
C HIS A 58 -9.58 -8.62 7.95
N LEU A 59 -9.15 -9.88 8.09
CA LEU A 59 -9.99 -11.05 7.85
C LEU A 59 -10.10 -11.83 9.15
N THR A 60 -11.32 -12.13 9.57
CA THR A 60 -11.66 -12.98 10.71
C THR A 60 -11.19 -14.41 10.47
N ASN A 61 -11.28 -14.88 9.22
CA ASN A 61 -10.75 -16.17 8.78
C ASN A 61 -9.51 -15.97 7.91
N PRO A 62 -8.35 -16.58 8.23
CA PRO A 62 -7.17 -16.48 7.38
C PRO A 62 -7.45 -16.99 5.96
N ALA A 63 -7.13 -16.19 4.96
CA ALA A 63 -7.30 -16.55 3.57
C ALA A 63 -6.12 -16.08 2.71
N THR A 64 -5.96 -16.69 1.54
CA THR A 64 -5.03 -16.21 0.51
C THR A 64 -5.80 -15.40 -0.51
N LEU A 65 -5.48 -14.11 -0.60
CA LEU A 65 -6.00 -13.26 -1.66
C LEU A 65 -5.31 -13.58 -2.99
N ARG A 66 -6.08 -13.81 -4.05
CA ARG A 66 -5.59 -13.93 -5.42
C ARG A 66 -6.41 -13.01 -6.31
N PHE A 67 -5.73 -12.06 -6.93
CA PHE A 67 -6.33 -11.13 -7.87
C PHE A 67 -5.41 -11.00 -9.09
N SER A 68 -5.98 -10.98 -10.29
CA SER A 68 -5.24 -10.94 -11.55
C SER A 68 -5.76 -9.80 -12.40
N GLY A 69 -4.86 -9.17 -13.15
CA GLY A 69 -5.17 -8.04 -14.03
C GLY A 69 -3.94 -7.68 -14.85
N THR A 70 -4.01 -6.53 -15.51
CA THR A 70 -2.89 -5.94 -16.25
C THR A 70 -1.89 -5.32 -15.26
N PRO A 71 -0.58 -5.56 -15.39
CA PRO A 71 0.43 -4.89 -14.58
C PRO A 71 0.30 -3.37 -14.59
N VAL A 72 0.51 -2.74 -13.43
CA VAL A 72 0.62 -1.28 -13.33
C VAL A 72 1.75 -0.77 -14.21
N VAL A 73 1.48 0.30 -14.96
CA VAL A 73 2.46 0.98 -15.82
C VAL A 73 3.28 1.97 -14.99
N LEU A 74 4.60 1.97 -15.21
CA LEU A 74 5.56 2.92 -14.64
C LEU A 74 6.14 3.82 -15.76
N PRO A 75 6.53 5.08 -15.46
CA PRO A 75 6.58 5.70 -14.15
C PRO A 75 5.20 6.08 -13.60
N LYS A 76 5.07 6.08 -12.28
CA LYS A 76 3.80 6.38 -11.60
C LYS A 76 3.98 7.32 -10.41
N GLN A 77 3.18 8.38 -10.35
CA GLN A 77 3.26 9.38 -9.29
C GLN A 77 2.52 8.94 -8.02
N ILE A 78 3.00 9.43 -6.88
CA ILE A 78 2.34 9.33 -5.57
C ILE A 78 2.47 10.64 -4.80
N ALA A 79 1.37 11.06 -4.17
CA ALA A 79 1.39 12.18 -3.25
C ALA A 79 1.98 11.77 -1.91
N ILE A 80 2.96 12.54 -1.44
CA ILE A 80 3.59 12.40 -0.13
C ILE A 80 2.98 13.44 0.81
N THR A 81 2.51 13.00 1.97
CA THR A 81 1.71 13.80 2.90
C THR A 81 2.50 14.82 3.73
N GLY A 82 3.83 14.70 3.80
CA GLY A 82 4.66 15.58 4.63
C GLY A 82 4.68 15.19 6.12
N PRO A 83 5.01 16.13 7.03
CA PRO A 83 5.37 15.82 8.42
C PRO A 83 4.18 15.64 9.37
N SER A 84 2.95 15.80 8.90
CA SER A 84 1.75 15.73 9.72
C SER A 84 1.03 14.38 9.65
N SER A 85 1.41 13.50 8.73
CA SER A 85 0.71 12.23 8.52
C SER A 85 1.57 11.20 7.79
N TRP A 86 1.24 9.93 8.00
CA TRP A 86 1.82 8.83 7.23
C TRP A 86 1.22 8.79 5.82
N THR A 87 2.07 8.65 4.82
CA THR A 87 1.66 8.31 3.45
C THR A 87 1.42 6.81 3.35
N TYR A 88 0.27 6.41 2.80
CA TYR A 88 -0.10 5.01 2.54
C TYR A 88 0.43 4.61 1.15
N VAL A 89 1.62 4.02 1.13
CA VAL A 89 2.43 3.78 -0.07
C VAL A 89 2.15 2.39 -0.66
N PRO A 90 1.68 2.27 -1.93
CA PRO A 90 1.54 1.00 -2.63
C PRO A 90 2.91 0.48 -3.09
N CYS A 91 2.93 -0.77 -3.56
CA CYS A 91 4.05 -1.34 -4.31
C CYS A 91 3.57 -1.65 -5.74
N PRO A 92 3.84 -0.80 -6.74
CA PRO A 92 3.38 -1.02 -8.12
C PRO A 92 4.23 -2.05 -8.88
N HIS A 93 5.36 -2.47 -8.32
CA HIS A 93 6.33 -3.37 -8.95
C HIS A 93 5.78 -4.79 -9.10
N GLN A 94 6.20 -5.48 -10.16
CA GLN A 94 5.81 -6.88 -10.41
C GLN A 94 6.73 -7.90 -9.73
N THR A 95 7.91 -7.46 -9.26
CA THR A 95 8.91 -8.30 -8.60
C THR A 95 9.42 -7.62 -7.33
N SER A 96 10.00 -8.41 -6.43
CA SER A 96 10.71 -7.88 -5.26
C SER A 96 11.89 -7.01 -5.69
N MET A 97 12.10 -5.87 -5.04
CA MET A 97 13.19 -4.93 -5.33
C MET A 97 13.80 -4.41 -4.03
N THR A 98 15.07 -3.99 -4.07
CA THR A 98 15.67 -3.34 -2.90
C THR A 98 14.91 -2.05 -2.57
N LEU A 99 14.95 -1.63 -1.32
CA LEU A 99 14.25 -0.43 -0.88
C LEU A 99 14.67 0.81 -1.70
N LYS A 100 15.98 0.95 -1.97
CA LYS A 100 16.53 2.03 -2.78
C LYS A 100 15.95 2.08 -4.20
N GLN A 101 15.71 0.92 -4.82
CA GLN A 101 15.20 0.84 -6.20
C GLN A 101 13.68 0.96 -6.26
N GLY A 102 12.97 0.43 -5.26
CA GLY A 102 11.52 0.34 -5.30
C GLY A 102 10.78 1.55 -4.73
N MET A 103 11.44 2.41 -3.98
CA MET A 103 10.84 3.64 -3.42
C MET A 103 10.64 4.72 -4.49
N PRO A 104 9.67 5.63 -4.29
CA PRO A 104 9.47 6.74 -5.22
C PRO A 104 10.66 7.70 -5.22
N VAL A 105 11.11 8.09 -6.41
CA VAL A 105 12.13 9.14 -6.59
C VAL A 105 11.50 10.52 -6.55
N GLY A 106 12.32 11.57 -6.42
CA GLY A 106 11.84 12.96 -6.31
C GLY A 106 11.39 13.35 -4.90
N VAL A 107 11.55 12.46 -3.92
CA VAL A 107 11.30 12.72 -2.49
C VAL A 107 12.65 12.94 -1.80
N THR A 108 12.78 14.06 -1.09
CA THR A 108 13.95 14.32 -0.24
C THR A 108 13.70 13.74 1.13
N PHE A 109 14.58 12.84 1.58
CA PHE A 109 14.50 12.22 2.90
C PHE A 109 15.49 12.87 3.88
N SER A 110 15.08 12.93 5.14
CA SER A 110 15.81 13.53 6.25
C SER A 110 16.08 12.50 7.35
N LEU A 111 16.99 12.83 8.27
CA LEU A 111 17.35 11.95 9.39
C LEU A 111 16.09 11.52 10.16
N ASN A 112 15.98 10.21 10.39
CA ASN A 112 14.89 9.53 11.09
C ASN A 112 13.54 9.45 10.35
N ASP A 113 13.46 9.83 9.07
CA ASP A 113 12.29 9.47 8.24
C ASP A 113 12.09 7.95 8.27
N GLN A 114 10.83 7.50 8.28
CA GLN A 114 10.48 6.10 8.55
C GLN A 114 9.76 5.46 7.38
N PHE A 115 10.11 4.22 7.07
CA PHE A 115 9.40 3.39 6.12
C PHE A 115 9.07 2.03 6.75
N LYS A 116 7.80 1.64 6.72
CA LYS A 116 7.30 0.48 7.47
C LYS A 116 6.41 -0.41 6.63
N SER A 117 6.53 -1.72 6.82
CA SER A 117 5.51 -2.71 6.46
C SER A 117 4.75 -3.14 7.72
N GLN A 118 3.89 -4.15 7.59
CA GLN A 118 3.22 -4.76 8.74
C GLN A 118 4.20 -5.37 9.76
N PHE A 119 5.36 -5.88 9.30
CA PHE A 119 6.28 -6.66 10.11
C PHE A 119 7.69 -6.09 10.20
N GLN A 120 8.05 -5.14 9.33
CA GLN A 120 9.41 -4.63 9.20
C GLN A 120 9.42 -3.11 9.15
N PHE A 121 10.56 -2.51 9.45
CA PHE A 121 10.75 -1.07 9.39
C PHE A 121 12.16 -0.69 8.95
N SER A 122 12.31 0.55 8.48
CA SER A 122 13.59 1.18 8.20
C SER A 122 13.55 2.68 8.52
N SER A 123 14.69 3.20 8.97
CA SER A 123 14.93 4.62 9.23
C SER A 123 15.95 5.17 8.23
N PHE A 124 15.77 6.41 7.78
CA PHE A 124 16.71 7.08 6.90
C PHE A 124 17.85 7.78 7.66
N TYR A 125 19.08 7.62 7.17
CA TYR A 125 20.28 8.29 7.66
C TYR A 125 20.95 9.04 6.50
N PRO A 126 21.07 10.38 6.57
CA PRO A 126 21.70 11.17 5.51
C PRO A 126 23.13 10.70 5.20
N GLY A 127 23.45 10.59 3.91
CA GLY A 127 24.75 10.09 3.43
C GLY A 127 24.90 8.56 3.39
N TYR A 128 24.04 7.81 4.08
CA TYR A 128 24.10 6.35 4.12
C TYR A 128 22.87 5.67 3.51
N GLY A 129 21.68 6.25 3.63
CA GLY A 129 20.43 5.70 3.13
C GLY A 129 19.57 5.06 4.22
N TRP A 130 18.79 4.04 3.84
CA TRP A 130 17.80 3.38 4.70
C TRP A 130 18.39 2.18 5.45
N PHE A 131 18.19 2.12 6.78
CA PHE A 131 18.66 1.04 7.65
C PHE A 131 17.52 0.46 8.48
N GLY A 132 17.49 -0.87 8.64
CA GLY A 132 16.49 -1.56 9.45
C GLY A 132 16.20 -2.96 8.95
N SER A 133 15.13 -3.57 9.47
CA SER A 133 14.68 -4.90 9.05
C SER A 133 14.00 -4.90 7.69
N LEU A 134 13.50 -3.74 7.22
CA LEU A 134 12.90 -3.57 5.90
C LEU A 134 13.95 -3.13 4.89
N ASN A 135 14.40 -4.05 4.04
CA ASN A 135 15.42 -3.78 3.01
C ASN A 135 14.91 -4.01 1.56
N HIS A 136 13.68 -4.50 1.40
CA HIS A 136 13.04 -4.75 0.10
C HIS A 136 11.58 -4.30 0.09
N VAL A 137 11.10 -3.88 -1.07
CA VAL A 137 9.66 -3.81 -1.35
C VAL A 137 9.23 -5.03 -2.15
N GLN A 138 8.01 -5.50 -1.90
CA GLN A 138 7.47 -6.73 -2.47
C GLN A 138 6.06 -6.51 -3.04
N PRO A 139 5.72 -7.13 -4.18
CA PRO A 139 4.34 -7.15 -4.69
C PRO A 139 3.34 -7.62 -3.63
N GLY A 140 2.14 -7.02 -3.61
CA GLY A 140 1.08 -7.35 -2.66
C GLY A 140 1.25 -6.74 -1.26
N VAL A 141 2.45 -6.29 -0.90
CA VAL A 141 2.70 -5.62 0.38
C VAL A 141 2.38 -4.13 0.28
N GLY A 142 1.79 -3.59 1.33
CA GLY A 142 1.52 -2.16 1.48
C GLY A 142 2.41 -1.55 2.54
N TYR A 143 2.81 -0.30 2.35
CA TYR A 143 3.80 0.36 3.19
C TYR A 143 3.30 1.69 3.76
N MET A 144 3.92 2.12 4.85
CA MET A 144 3.70 3.45 5.43
C MET A 144 5.01 4.22 5.38
N LEU A 145 4.95 5.44 4.85
CA LEU A 145 6.09 6.37 4.80
C LEU A 145 5.78 7.59 5.68
N TRP A 146 6.71 7.92 6.57
CA TRP A 146 6.73 9.17 7.31
C TRP A 146 7.94 9.96 6.85
N VAL A 147 7.71 11.19 6.37
CA VAL A 147 8.76 12.13 6.02
C VAL A 147 8.66 13.36 6.92
N SER A 148 9.80 13.86 7.38
CA SER A 148 9.88 15.10 8.16
C SER A 148 9.96 16.35 7.27
N GLY A 149 10.24 16.18 5.97
CA GLY A 149 10.16 17.24 4.96
C GLY A 149 8.73 17.53 4.52
N ASP A 150 8.56 18.58 3.71
CA ASP A 150 7.26 19.03 3.20
C ASP A 150 6.54 17.96 2.37
N ALA A 151 5.21 18.13 2.26
CA ALA A 151 4.42 17.38 1.31
C ALA A 151 4.92 17.59 -0.13
N GLY A 152 4.76 16.59 -0.98
CA GLY A 152 5.29 16.63 -2.34
C GLY A 152 4.79 15.50 -3.21
N ILE A 153 5.40 15.36 -4.39
CA ILE A 153 5.10 14.29 -5.34
C ILE A 153 6.35 13.42 -5.52
N GLY A 154 6.21 12.14 -5.22
CA GLY A 154 7.18 11.11 -5.56
C GLY A 154 6.80 10.38 -6.85
N THR A 155 7.75 9.72 -7.50
CA THR A 155 7.49 8.92 -8.71
C THR A 155 8.15 7.55 -8.62
N PHE A 156 7.37 6.47 -8.66
CA PHE A 156 7.90 5.12 -8.86
C PHE A 156 8.45 4.98 -10.28
N GLN A 157 9.61 4.33 -10.42
CA GLN A 157 10.32 4.11 -11.69
C GLN A 157 10.21 2.66 -12.14
#